data_AF-A0A923Q4R5-F1
#
_entry.id   AF-A0A923Q4R5-F1
#
_cell.length_a   1.000
_cell.length_b   1.000
_cell.length_c   1.000
_cell.angle_alpha   90.00
_cell.angle_beta   90.00
_cell.angle_gamma   90.00
#
_symmetry.space_group_name_H-M   'P 1'
#
loop_
_entity.id
_entity.type
_entity.pdbx_description
1 polymer ?
#
loop_
_entity_poly.entity_id
_entity_poly.type
_entity_poly.pdbx_seq_one_letter_code
_entity_poly.pdbx_strand_id
1 'polypeptide(L)'
;MRILMLLVLYFMVMACNKPNPNPELSDEIYSDLSSNAEAAKKDVESEKKKLEGFKKDLGAVVPQSGKIKYAQKRFFESGANLARLEQQAKFFELKAQARLKYTKLEYLKAFKDGKPWPTPEELESYKTYNLMSKKDPSWDSRKRVQAYEKENGIVSAVKPKAEGGKKAEIKTTEK
;
A
#
# COMPACT_ATOMS: atom_id res chain seq x y z
N MET A 1 58.56 -3.98 -23.25
CA MET A 1 57.65 -3.60 -22.13
C MET A 1 56.30 -3.05 -22.58
N ARG A 2 56.21 -2.12 -23.55
CA ARG A 2 54.92 -1.57 -24.05
C ARG A 2 53.90 -2.63 -24.52
N ILE A 3 54.34 -3.64 -25.27
CA ILE A 3 53.47 -4.73 -25.76
C ILE A 3 52.92 -5.59 -24.61
N LEU A 4 53.75 -5.85 -23.60
CA LEU A 4 53.35 -6.62 -22.41
C LEU A 4 52.28 -5.89 -21.60
N MET A 5 52.39 -4.56 -21.49
CA MET A 5 51.40 -3.72 -20.82
C MET A 5 50.05 -3.70 -21.57
N LEU A 6 50.07 -3.66 -22.90
CA LEU A 6 48.86 -3.76 -23.73
C LEU A 6 48.18 -5.13 -23.60
N LEU A 7 48.97 -6.20 -23.48
CA LEU A 7 48.46 -7.57 -23.32
C LEU A 7 47.80 -7.78 -21.95
N VAL A 8 48.39 -7.24 -20.88
CA VAL A 8 47.79 -7.23 -19.53
C VAL A 8 46.51 -6.39 -19.50
N LEU A 9 46.49 -5.22 -20.16
CA LEU A 9 45.30 -4.39 -20.26
C LEU A 9 44.16 -5.12 -21.01
N TYR A 10 44.47 -5.83 -22.10
CA TYR A 10 43.49 -6.61 -22.85
C TYR A 10 42.84 -7.73 -22.02
N PHE A 11 43.62 -8.46 -21.23
CA PHE A 11 43.07 -9.47 -20.31
C PHE A 11 42.23 -8.87 -19.19
N MET A 12 42.54 -7.67 -18.72
CA MET A 12 41.71 -6.96 -17.74
C MET A 12 40.33 -6.58 -18.29
N VAL A 13 40.23 -6.19 -19.56
CA VAL A 13 38.92 -5.85 -20.18
C VAL A 13 38.06 -7.09 -20.42
N MET A 14 38.67 -8.22 -20.78
CA MET A 14 37.98 -9.51 -20.97
C MET A 14 37.43 -10.11 -19.66
N ALA A 15 38.03 -9.80 -18.51
CA ALA A 15 37.65 -10.40 -17.22
C ALA A 15 36.37 -9.78 -16.60
N CYS A 16 35.83 -8.70 -17.18
CA CYS A 16 34.70 -7.97 -16.60
C CYS A 16 33.32 -8.55 -16.92
N ASN A 17 33.24 -9.61 -17.74
CA ASN A 17 31.96 -10.15 -18.21
C ASN A 17 31.41 -11.26 -17.29
N LYS A 18 31.30 -10.98 -15.99
CA LYS A 18 30.70 -11.88 -15.00
C LYS A 18 29.25 -11.48 -14.70
N PRO A 19 28.34 -12.44 -14.50
CA PRO A 19 26.98 -12.13 -14.05
C PRO A 19 27.02 -11.47 -12.68
N ASN A 20 26.20 -10.45 -12.49
CA ASN A 20 25.98 -9.77 -11.22
C ASN A 20 25.44 -10.79 -10.20
N PRO A 21 26.08 -10.96 -9.02
CA PRO A 21 25.62 -11.88 -8.00
C PRO A 21 24.27 -11.49 -7.38
N ASN A 22 23.90 -10.20 -7.40
CA ASN A 22 22.69 -9.66 -6.78
C ASN A 22 21.87 -8.82 -7.78
N PRO A 23 21.22 -9.44 -8.79
CA PRO A 23 20.42 -8.72 -9.78
C PRO A 23 19.16 -8.05 -9.19
N GLU A 24 18.74 -8.43 -7.98
CA GLU A 24 17.60 -7.85 -7.28
C GLU A 24 17.82 -6.39 -6.86
N LEU A 25 19.08 -5.96 -6.66
CA LEU A 25 19.38 -4.59 -6.26
C LEU A 25 19.12 -3.58 -7.39
N SER A 26 19.21 -4.03 -8.64
CA SER A 26 18.88 -3.25 -9.84
C SER A 26 17.40 -3.32 -10.22
N ASP A 27 16.60 -4.17 -9.56
CA ASP A 27 15.20 -4.37 -9.90
C ASP A 27 14.30 -3.44 -9.08
N GLU A 28 13.81 -2.37 -9.72
CA GLU A 28 12.88 -1.41 -9.10
C GLU A 28 11.60 -2.09 -8.57
N ILE A 29 11.11 -3.16 -9.22
CA ILE A 29 9.90 -3.87 -8.83
C ILE A 29 10.12 -4.60 -7.50
N TYR A 30 11.27 -5.25 -7.34
CA TYR A 30 11.63 -5.91 -6.10
C TYR A 30 11.76 -4.91 -4.94
N SER A 31 12.44 -3.79 -5.19
CA SER A 31 12.60 -2.71 -4.21
C SER A 31 11.25 -2.16 -3.71
N ASP A 32 10.31 -1.88 -4.62
CA ASP A 32 8.97 -1.42 -4.26
C ASP A 32 8.19 -2.48 -3.46
N LEU A 33 8.24 -3.75 -3.87
CA LEU A 33 7.60 -4.85 -3.15
C LEU A 33 8.18 -5.06 -1.75
N SER A 34 9.49 -4.95 -1.59
CA SER A 34 10.16 -5.05 -0.29
C SER A 34 9.74 -3.88 0.62
N SER A 35 9.74 -2.66 0.09
CA SER A 35 9.28 -1.47 0.81
C SER A 35 7.82 -1.58 1.25
N ASN A 36 6.93 -2.07 0.38
CA ASN A 36 5.52 -2.31 0.70
C ASN A 36 5.36 -3.39 1.80
N ALA A 37 6.17 -4.45 1.77
CA ALA A 37 6.16 -5.48 2.81
C ALA A 37 6.59 -4.91 4.17
N GLU A 38 7.63 -4.08 4.21
CA GLU A 38 8.08 -3.40 5.43
C GLU A 38 7.04 -2.41 5.96
N ALA A 39 6.43 -1.61 5.08
CA ALA A 39 5.37 -0.68 5.45
C ALA A 39 4.18 -1.43 6.07
N ALA A 40 3.72 -2.50 5.43
CA ALA A 40 2.63 -3.32 5.94
C ALA A 40 2.97 -3.97 7.29
N LYS A 41 4.22 -4.41 7.51
CA LYS A 41 4.68 -4.92 8.82
C LYS A 41 4.61 -3.84 9.90
N LYS A 42 5.01 -2.60 9.59
CA LYS A 42 4.90 -1.46 10.52
C LYS A 42 3.43 -1.14 10.85
N ASP A 43 2.53 -1.23 9.87
CA ASP A 43 1.11 -1.03 10.09
C ASP A 43 0.50 -2.11 11.00
N VAL A 44 0.92 -3.37 10.83
CA VAL A 44 0.54 -4.48 11.72
C VAL A 44 0.99 -4.21 13.15
N GLU A 45 2.24 -3.79 13.36
CA GLU A 45 2.75 -3.46 14.70
C GLU A 45 2.02 -2.29 15.34
N SER A 46 1.72 -1.25 14.56
CA SER A 46 0.94 -0.08 15.00
C SER A 46 -0.47 -0.49 15.43
N GLU A 47 -1.15 -1.31 14.64
CA GLU A 47 -2.51 -1.76 14.94
C GLU A 47 -2.55 -2.73 16.13
N LYS A 48 -1.52 -3.60 16.30
CA LYS A 48 -1.38 -4.44 17.51
C LYS A 48 -1.35 -3.60 18.78
N LYS A 49 -0.56 -2.53 18.80
CA LYS A 49 -0.50 -1.60 19.94
C LYS A 49 -1.85 -0.94 20.22
N LYS A 50 -2.59 -0.55 19.17
CA LYS A 50 -3.95 0.01 19.34
C LYS A 50 -4.93 -1.02 19.90
N LEU A 51 -4.89 -2.25 19.39
CA LEU A 51 -5.75 -3.33 19.87
C LEU A 51 -5.52 -3.64 21.35
N GLU A 52 -4.26 -3.64 21.80
CA GLU A 52 -3.91 -3.76 23.22
C GLU A 52 -4.47 -2.60 24.05
N GLY A 53 -4.40 -1.37 23.53
CA GLY A 53 -5.05 -0.21 24.13
C GLY A 53 -6.56 -0.39 24.29
N PHE A 54 -7.25 -0.77 23.21
CA PHE A 54 -8.69 -1.02 23.25
C PHE A 54 -9.10 -2.19 24.15
N LYS A 55 -8.24 -3.21 24.27
CA LYS A 55 -8.45 -4.32 25.21
C LYS A 55 -8.43 -3.83 26.66
N LYS A 56 -7.49 -2.95 27.01
CA LYS A 56 -7.42 -2.33 28.35
C LYS A 56 -8.63 -1.44 28.60
N ASP A 57 -8.98 -0.60 27.63
CA ASP A 57 -10.16 0.28 27.72
C ASP A 57 -11.44 -0.53 27.95
N LEU A 58 -11.63 -1.62 27.21
CA LEU A 58 -12.77 -2.51 27.36
C LEU A 58 -12.86 -3.12 28.76
N GLY A 59 -11.73 -3.53 29.35
CA GLY A 59 -11.68 -4.06 30.71
C GLY A 59 -11.95 -3.01 31.80
N ALA A 60 -11.70 -1.72 31.51
CA ALA A 60 -11.94 -0.62 32.44
C ALA A 60 -13.39 -0.08 32.39
N VAL A 61 -14.18 -0.41 31.36
CA VAL A 61 -15.56 0.08 31.23
C VAL A 61 -16.49 -0.62 32.22
N VAL A 62 -17.31 0.16 32.92
CA VAL A 62 -18.34 -0.36 33.84
C VAL A 62 -19.35 -1.23 33.07
N PRO A 63 -19.62 -2.47 33.54
CA PRO A 63 -20.64 -3.33 32.95
C PRO A 63 -22.01 -2.66 32.83
N GLN A 64 -22.77 -3.03 31.79
CA GLN A 64 -24.12 -2.51 31.50
C GLN A 64 -24.24 -0.98 31.25
N SER A 65 -23.12 -0.26 31.11
CA SER A 65 -23.14 1.12 30.64
C SER A 65 -23.23 1.19 29.11
N GLY A 66 -23.86 2.23 28.54
CA GLY A 66 -23.88 2.43 27.08
C GLY A 66 -22.48 2.54 26.44
N LYS A 67 -21.45 2.84 27.25
CA LYS A 67 -20.05 2.91 26.82
C LYS A 67 -19.46 1.54 26.46
N ILE A 68 -19.98 0.44 27.01
CA ILE A 68 -19.45 -0.91 26.75
C ILE A 68 -19.59 -1.29 25.28
N LYS A 69 -20.72 -0.93 24.65
CA LYS A 69 -20.99 -1.21 23.24
C LYS A 69 -19.98 -0.54 22.31
N TYR A 70 -19.58 0.70 22.62
CA TYR A 70 -18.59 1.42 21.83
C TYR A 70 -17.17 0.86 22.05
N ALA A 71 -16.81 0.49 23.28
CA ALA A 71 -15.52 -0.13 23.57
C ALA A 71 -15.38 -1.49 22.88
N GLN A 72 -16.42 -2.33 22.97
CA GLN A 72 -16.48 -3.62 22.26
C GLN A 72 -16.36 -3.42 20.74
N LYS A 73 -17.13 -2.49 20.18
CA LYS A 73 -17.09 -2.18 18.75
C LYS A 73 -15.66 -1.81 18.30
N ARG A 74 -14.97 -0.90 19.01
CA ARG A 74 -13.59 -0.50 18.68
C ARG A 74 -12.61 -1.67 18.77
N PHE A 75 -12.74 -2.51 19.80
CA PHE A 75 -11.91 -3.70 19.95
C PHE A 75 -12.08 -4.66 18.77
N PHE A 76 -13.32 -4.98 18.39
CA PHE A 76 -13.59 -5.87 17.25
C PHE A 76 -13.21 -5.26 15.90
N GLU A 77 -13.46 -3.97 15.69
CA GLU A 77 -13.06 -3.26 14.47
C GLU A 77 -11.53 -3.26 14.29
N SER A 78 -10.80 -2.97 15.38
CA SER A 78 -9.33 -3.02 15.35
C SER A 78 -8.81 -4.44 15.15
N GLY A 79 -9.45 -5.44 15.76
CA GLY A 79 -9.10 -6.86 15.52
C GLY A 79 -9.32 -7.30 14.07
N ALA A 80 -10.44 -6.90 13.45
CA ALA A 80 -10.70 -7.17 12.04
C ALA A 80 -9.71 -6.43 11.13
N ASN A 81 -9.38 -5.17 11.44
CA ASN A 81 -8.39 -4.41 10.69
C ASN A 81 -6.98 -5.03 10.82
N LEU A 82 -6.61 -5.50 12.00
CA LEU A 82 -5.35 -6.22 12.23
C LEU A 82 -5.25 -7.47 11.35
N ALA A 83 -6.28 -8.31 11.34
CA ALA A 83 -6.29 -9.52 10.50
C ALA A 83 -6.11 -9.19 9.01
N ARG A 84 -6.75 -8.12 8.52
CA ARG A 84 -6.59 -7.63 7.15
C ARG A 84 -5.15 -7.17 6.87
N LEU A 85 -4.56 -6.41 7.79
CA LEU A 85 -3.18 -5.93 7.67
C LEU A 85 -2.16 -7.09 7.69
N GLU A 86 -2.38 -8.11 8.52
CA GLU A 86 -1.52 -9.30 8.56
C GLU A 86 -1.56 -10.09 7.24
N GLN A 87 -2.76 -10.26 6.66
CA GLN A 87 -2.90 -10.86 5.33
C GLN A 87 -2.17 -10.04 4.26
N GLN A 88 -2.29 -8.71 4.32
CA GLN A 88 -1.61 -7.79 3.39
C GLN A 88 -0.08 -7.86 3.53
N ALA A 89 0.44 -7.87 4.76
CA ALA A 89 1.87 -7.99 5.02
C ALA A 89 2.42 -9.32 4.47
N LYS A 90 1.72 -10.43 4.73
CA LYS A 90 2.10 -11.76 4.21
C LYS A 90 2.03 -11.83 2.69
N PHE A 91 1.03 -11.20 2.08
CA PHE A 91 0.90 -11.11 0.63
C PHE A 91 2.12 -10.43 -0.01
N PHE A 92 2.52 -9.26 0.49
CA PHE A 92 3.68 -8.54 -0.06
C PHE A 92 4.99 -9.28 0.18
N GLU A 93 5.15 -9.92 1.33
CA GLU A 93 6.31 -10.75 1.63
C GLU A 93 6.45 -11.92 0.63
N LEU A 94 5.37 -12.66 0.39
CA LEU A 94 5.35 -13.76 -0.57
C LEU A 94 5.63 -13.26 -1.99
N LYS A 95 5.07 -12.10 -2.36
CA LYS A 95 5.26 -11.49 -3.68
C LYS A 95 6.71 -11.03 -3.89
N ALA A 96 7.33 -10.41 -2.88
CA ALA A 96 8.74 -10.02 -2.91
C ALA A 96 9.67 -11.24 -3.04
N GLN A 97 9.40 -12.32 -2.29
CA GLN A 97 10.17 -13.57 -2.38
C GLN A 97 10.02 -14.25 -3.75
N ALA A 98 8.81 -14.28 -4.29
CA ALA A 98 8.55 -14.80 -5.63
C ALA A 98 9.30 -13.99 -6.69
N ARG A 99 9.27 -12.65 -6.59
CA ARG A 99 10.02 -11.76 -7.49
C ARG A 99 11.51 -11.99 -7.40
N LEU A 100 12.08 -12.12 -6.20
CA LEU A 100 13.52 -12.41 -6.03
C LEU A 100 13.95 -13.67 -6.78
N LYS A 101 13.17 -14.76 -6.68
CA LYS A 101 13.45 -16.00 -7.42
C LYS A 101 13.34 -15.79 -8.93
N TYR A 102 12.30 -15.09 -9.38
CA TYR A 102 12.08 -14.78 -10.79
C TYR A 102 13.22 -13.93 -11.37
N THR A 103 13.58 -12.84 -10.70
CA THR A 103 14.65 -11.91 -11.08
C THR A 103 15.98 -12.64 -11.26
N LYS A 104 16.33 -13.57 -10.35
CA LYS A 104 17.56 -14.37 -10.49
C LYS A 104 17.55 -15.25 -11.74
N LEU A 105 16.42 -15.89 -12.05
CA LEU A 105 16.31 -16.78 -13.21
C LEU A 105 16.30 -16.00 -14.53
N GLU A 106 15.49 -14.95 -14.63
CA GLU A 106 15.37 -14.15 -15.85
C GLU A 106 16.62 -13.31 -16.11
N TYR A 107 17.28 -12.79 -15.08
CA TYR A 107 18.58 -12.13 -15.23
C TYR A 107 19.61 -13.06 -15.87
N LEU A 108 19.70 -14.31 -15.41
CA LEU A 108 20.63 -15.28 -15.99
C LEU A 108 20.31 -15.60 -17.45
N LYS A 109 19.03 -15.61 -17.84
CA LYS A 109 18.62 -15.77 -19.25
C LYS A 109 18.99 -14.53 -20.06
N ALA A 110 18.64 -13.33 -19.59
CA ALA A 110 18.95 -12.06 -20.25
C ALA A 110 20.46 -11.87 -20.43
N PHE A 111 21.26 -12.23 -19.41
CA PHE A 111 22.72 -12.19 -19.48
C PHE A 111 23.28 -13.13 -20.55
N LYS A 112 22.77 -14.36 -20.64
CA LYS A 112 23.15 -15.32 -21.69
C LYS A 112 22.76 -14.83 -23.08
N ASP A 113 21.60 -14.18 -23.19
CA ASP A 113 21.07 -13.62 -24.44
C ASP A 113 21.68 -12.26 -24.81
N GLY A 114 22.52 -11.67 -23.95
CA GLY A 114 23.07 -10.31 -24.15
C GLY A 114 22.02 -9.20 -24.13
N LYS A 115 20.86 -9.44 -23.53
CA LYS A 115 19.76 -8.47 -23.42
C LYS A 115 19.92 -7.56 -22.20
N PRO A 116 19.45 -6.31 -22.27
CA PRO A 116 19.41 -5.43 -21.11
C PRO A 116 18.46 -5.98 -20.04
N TRP A 117 18.83 -5.78 -18.77
CA TRP A 117 18.03 -6.13 -17.59
C TRP A 117 17.95 -4.91 -16.65
N PRO A 118 16.77 -4.56 -16.11
CA PRO A 118 15.44 -5.12 -16.35
C PRO A 118 14.89 -4.84 -17.76
N THR A 119 13.86 -5.56 -18.21
CA THR A 119 13.20 -5.27 -19.48
C THR A 119 12.39 -3.96 -19.37
N PRO A 120 12.60 -2.97 -20.26
CA PRO A 120 11.91 -1.67 -20.16
C PRO A 120 10.38 -1.78 -20.19
N GLU A 121 9.86 -2.67 -21.04
CA GLU A 121 8.43 -2.92 -21.19
C GLU A 121 7.78 -3.44 -19.90
N GLU A 122 8.47 -4.34 -19.17
CA GLU A 122 7.97 -4.86 -17.89
C GLU A 122 7.89 -3.74 -16.85
N LEU A 123 8.93 -2.91 -16.80
CA LEU A 123 9.01 -1.80 -15.85
C LEU A 123 7.92 -0.75 -16.13
N GLU A 124 7.67 -0.41 -17.39
CA GLU A 124 6.59 0.50 -17.78
C GLU A 124 5.21 -0.08 -17.47
N SER A 125 4.99 -1.35 -17.80
CA SER A 125 3.75 -2.07 -17.47
C SER A 125 3.50 -2.09 -15.96
N TYR A 126 4.55 -2.28 -15.17
CA TYR A 126 4.46 -2.22 -13.71
C TYR A 126 4.15 -0.82 -13.19
N LYS A 127 4.86 0.21 -13.69
CA LYS A 127 4.64 1.61 -13.30
C LYS A 127 3.22 2.07 -13.65
N THR A 128 2.74 1.73 -14.83
CA THR A 128 1.36 2.05 -15.25
C THR A 128 0.33 1.32 -14.39
N TYR A 129 0.51 0.02 -14.13
CA TYR A 129 -0.35 -0.74 -13.23
C TYR A 129 -0.40 -0.14 -11.82
N ASN A 130 0.75 0.19 -11.24
CA ASN A 130 0.85 0.81 -9.91
C ASN A 130 0.19 2.19 -9.89
N LEU A 131 0.38 3.00 -10.93
CA LEU A 131 -0.26 4.31 -11.05
C LEU A 131 -1.78 4.17 -11.11
N MET A 132 -2.30 3.25 -11.92
CA MET A 132 -3.75 3.00 -12.01
C MET A 132 -4.32 2.45 -10.72
N SER A 133 -3.57 1.60 -10.00
CA SER A 133 -3.99 1.04 -8.71
C SER A 133 -4.04 2.09 -7.60
N LYS A 134 -3.18 3.12 -7.66
CA LYS A 134 -3.16 4.24 -6.71
C LYS A 134 -4.19 5.31 -7.02
N LYS A 135 -4.64 5.43 -8.28
CA LYS A 135 -5.71 6.36 -8.63
C LYS A 135 -7.00 5.86 -7.99
N ASP A 136 -7.70 6.75 -7.29
CA ASP A 136 -9.03 6.46 -6.78
C ASP A 136 -9.89 5.95 -7.95
N PRO A 137 -10.53 4.77 -7.82
CA PRO A 137 -11.45 4.32 -8.84
C PRO A 137 -12.54 5.38 -8.95
N SER A 138 -12.54 6.15 -10.04
CA SER A 138 -13.49 7.24 -10.29
C SER A 138 -14.92 6.75 -10.52
N TRP A 139 -15.20 5.49 -10.19
CA TRP A 139 -16.51 4.87 -10.20
C TRP A 139 -17.39 5.32 -9.02
N ASP A 140 -17.23 6.56 -8.58
CA ASP A 140 -18.18 7.16 -7.64
C ASP A 140 -19.42 7.55 -8.44
N SER A 141 -20.50 6.78 -8.24
CA SER A 141 -21.79 7.02 -8.87
C SER A 141 -22.31 8.43 -8.62
N ARG A 142 -22.00 9.04 -7.46
CA ARG A 142 -22.41 10.42 -7.16
C ARG A 142 -21.66 11.43 -8.00
N LYS A 143 -20.35 11.27 -8.17
CA LYS A 143 -19.56 12.18 -9.03
C LYS A 143 -19.98 12.06 -10.49
N ARG A 144 -20.33 10.86 -10.95
CA ARG A 144 -20.89 10.63 -12.29
C ARG A 144 -22.27 11.26 -12.46
N VAL A 145 -23.16 11.08 -11.49
CA VAL A 145 -24.50 11.70 -11.52
C VAL A 145 -24.37 13.23 -11.50
N GLN A 146 -23.50 13.80 -10.66
CA GLN A 146 -23.24 15.23 -10.64
C GLN A 146 -22.63 15.75 -11.95
N ALA A 147 -21.70 15.00 -12.56
CA ALA A 147 -21.12 15.37 -13.85
C ALA A 147 -22.18 15.33 -14.96
N TYR A 148 -23.01 14.28 -14.99
CA TYR A 148 -24.11 14.12 -15.94
C TYR A 148 -25.20 15.18 -15.76
N GLU A 149 -25.59 15.50 -14.53
CA GLU A 149 -26.54 16.57 -14.20
C GLU A 149 -26.01 17.94 -14.63
N LYS A 150 -24.70 18.19 -14.42
CA LYS A 150 -24.03 19.41 -14.86
C LYS A 150 -23.94 19.53 -16.39
N GLU A 151 -23.69 18.41 -17.08
CA GLU A 151 -23.58 18.36 -18.55
C GLU A 151 -24.94 18.52 -19.25
N ASN A 152 -26.01 17.98 -18.66
CA ASN A 152 -27.36 18.04 -19.22
C ASN A 152 -28.23 19.18 -18.64
N GLY A 153 -27.66 20.05 -17.80
CA GLY A 153 -28.39 21.16 -17.17
C GLY A 153 -29.53 20.74 -16.26
N ILE A 154 -29.51 19.51 -15.74
CA ILE A 154 -30.55 18.97 -14.86
C ILE A 154 -30.25 19.45 -13.45
N VAL A 155 -30.97 20.47 -12.97
CA VAL A 155 -30.89 20.93 -11.58
C VAL A 155 -31.62 19.93 -10.71
N SER A 156 -30.90 18.96 -10.15
CA SER A 156 -31.43 18.04 -9.16
C SER A 156 -31.84 18.83 -7.91
N ALA A 157 -33.11 18.71 -7.51
CA ALA A 157 -33.66 19.38 -6.34
C ALA A 157 -32.86 18.97 -5.09
N VAL A 158 -32.05 19.90 -4.57
CA VAL A 158 -31.30 19.73 -3.32
C VAL A 158 -32.31 19.40 -2.22
N LYS A 159 -32.34 18.16 -1.75
CA LYS A 159 -33.12 17.82 -0.55
C LYS A 159 -32.65 18.73 0.59
N PRO A 160 -33.54 19.50 1.23
CA PRO A 160 -33.14 20.42 2.28
C PRO A 160 -32.43 19.63 3.38
N LYS A 161 -31.23 20.12 3.71
CA LYS A 161 -30.41 19.62 4.81
C LYS A 161 -31.22 19.84 6.09
N ALA A 162 -31.65 18.78 6.76
CA ALA A 162 -32.37 18.88 8.02
C ALA A 162 -31.51 19.69 9.01
N GLU A 163 -31.90 20.93 9.26
CA GLU A 163 -31.29 21.79 10.27
C GLU A 163 -31.51 21.14 11.64
N GLY A 164 -30.40 20.94 12.35
CA GLY A 164 -30.39 20.32 13.67
C GLY A 164 -31.28 21.09 14.65
N GLY A 165 -32.08 20.33 15.40
CA GLY A 165 -32.93 20.84 16.46
C GLY A 165 -32.16 21.71 17.45
N LYS A 166 -32.57 22.97 17.56
CA LYS A 166 -32.24 23.82 18.70
C LYS A 166 -32.90 23.22 19.95
N LYS A 167 -32.08 22.80 20.92
CA LYS A 167 -32.54 22.50 22.28
C LYS A 167 -33.17 23.76 22.86
N ALA A 168 -34.43 23.66 23.27
CA ALA A 168 -35.09 24.69 24.06
C ALA A 168 -34.46 24.71 25.47
N GLU A 169 -33.80 25.81 25.83
CA GLU A 169 -33.48 26.13 27.23
C GLU A 169 -34.77 26.59 27.91
N ILE A 170 -35.31 25.76 28.79
CA ILE A 170 -36.35 26.17 29.74
C ILE A 170 -35.64 26.92 30.87
N LYS A 171 -35.76 28.25 30.88
CA LYS A 171 -35.39 29.08 32.03
C LYS A 171 -36.54 29.06 33.03
N THR A 172 -36.43 28.22 34.05
CA THR A 172 -37.22 28.33 35.26
C THR A 172 -36.76 29.58 36.02
N THR A 173 -37.61 30.57 36.16
CA THR A 173 -37.40 31.71 37.07
C THR A 173 -38.35 31.52 38.24
N GLU A 174 -37.80 31.05 39.36
CA GLU A 174 -38.39 31.23 40.68
C GLU A 174 -38.08 32.65 41.16
N LYS A 175 -39.11 33.42 41.47
CA LYS A 175 -39.21 34.28 42.66
C LYS A 175 -40.61 34.83 42.82
#